data_AF-A0A3M7MFE2-F1
#
_entry.id   AF-A0A3M7MFE2-F1
#
_cell.length_a   1.000
_cell.length_b   1.000
_cell.length_c   1.000
_cell.angle_alpha   90.00
_cell.angle_beta   90.00
_cell.angle_gamma   90.00
#
_symmetry.space_group_name_H-M   'P 1'
#
loop_
_entity.id
_entity.type
_entity.pdbx_description
1 polymer ?
#
loop_
_entity_poly.entity_id
_entity_poly.type
_entity_poly.pdbx_seq_one_letter_code
_entity_poly.pdbx_strand_id
1 'polypeptide(L)'
;MSTRYRFNIGVNFQRQALDNVRIHIPYDKMATTISHDLAWEVTKGRSSTLVKRANGVQFSRDPLNLRNVYSRKNEGSIANKAIGVIPGKDGGVTLLIKKADKHHQPASSIQTTTFGPSRSTRKTYSAIVNSTTKRNYRPDLRQDAVAKASAIRKSQRPVKADKPSKVRGVKAKAATAEKA
;
A
#
# COMPACT_ATOMS: atom_id res chain seq x y z
N MET A 1 -18.06 -64.99 25.72
CA MET A 1 -19.23 -65.02 26.61
C MET A 1 -19.05 -63.96 27.70
N SER A 2 -20.02 -63.04 27.81
CA SER A 2 -20.36 -62.22 29.01
C SER A 2 -19.34 -61.19 29.55
N THR A 3 -19.38 -59.89 29.17
CA THR A 3 -20.06 -58.74 29.84
C THR A 3 -20.08 -58.74 31.38
N ARG A 4 -19.57 -57.64 32.01
CA ARG A 4 -20.25 -56.67 32.94
C ARG A 4 -19.28 -55.50 33.24
N TYR A 5 -19.51 -54.26 32.78
CA TYR A 5 -20.20 -53.15 33.48
C TYR A 5 -19.83 -52.93 34.96
N ARG A 6 -19.19 -51.79 35.26
CA ARG A 6 -19.50 -50.96 36.44
C ARG A 6 -19.33 -49.46 36.13
N PHE A 7 -20.48 -48.84 35.93
CA PHE A 7 -20.75 -47.40 36.06
C PHE A 7 -20.53 -47.00 37.53
N ASN A 8 -19.93 -45.83 37.80
CA ASN A 8 -20.09 -45.16 39.09
C ASN A 8 -20.44 -43.68 38.85
N ILE A 9 -21.58 -43.29 39.40
CA ILE A 9 -22.24 -41.98 39.36
C ILE A 9 -22.09 -41.36 40.76
N GLY A 10 -21.86 -40.04 40.85
CA GLY A 10 -21.95 -39.28 42.11
C GLY A 10 -20.97 -38.10 42.15
N VAL A 11 -21.26 -36.95 41.53
CA VAL A 11 -22.00 -35.76 42.05
C VAL A 11 -21.19 -34.92 43.05
N ASN A 12 -20.82 -33.70 42.64
CA ASN A 12 -20.76 -32.46 43.44
C ASN A 12 -20.41 -31.31 42.47
N PHE A 13 -21.37 -30.60 41.87
CA PHE A 13 -22.15 -29.48 42.42
C PHE A 13 -21.29 -28.32 42.95
N GLN A 14 -21.35 -27.22 42.20
CA GLN A 14 -20.98 -25.83 42.52
C GLN A 14 -19.57 -25.53 43.07
N ARG A 15 -18.76 -24.89 42.21
CA ARG A 15 -18.27 -23.54 42.52
C ARG A 15 -18.55 -22.62 41.33
N GLN A 16 -19.48 -21.71 41.58
CA GLN A 16 -19.78 -20.57 40.74
C GLN A 16 -18.58 -19.62 40.70
N ALA A 17 -18.54 -18.90 39.56
CA ALA A 17 -18.01 -17.56 39.34
C ALA A 17 -17.38 -16.86 40.55
N LEU A 18 -16.18 -16.32 40.32
CA LEU A 18 -15.84 -14.90 40.40
C LEU A 18 -14.33 -14.81 40.58
N ASP A 19 -13.59 -14.86 39.47
CA ASP A 19 -12.26 -14.28 39.44
C ASP A 19 -12.13 -13.43 38.18
N ASN A 20 -12.52 -12.18 38.39
CA ASN A 20 -11.79 -11.01 37.95
C ASN A 20 -11.73 -10.84 36.43
N VAL A 21 -12.64 -9.97 35.98
CA VAL A 21 -12.57 -9.10 34.81
C VAL A 21 -11.12 -8.82 34.40
N ARG A 22 -10.51 -9.77 33.69
CA ARG A 22 -9.32 -9.51 32.91
C ARG A 22 -9.89 -8.85 31.67
N ILE A 23 -10.01 -7.53 31.74
CA ILE A 23 -10.19 -6.70 30.56
C ILE A 23 -9.04 -7.12 29.63
N HIS A 24 -9.32 -7.99 28.67
CA HIS A 24 -8.38 -8.25 27.60
C HIS A 24 -8.41 -6.99 26.75
N ILE A 25 -7.63 -6.01 27.17
CA ILE A 25 -7.23 -4.88 26.37
C ILE A 25 -6.14 -5.45 25.45
N PRO A 26 -6.39 -5.69 24.15
CA PRO A 26 -5.34 -6.13 23.23
C PRO A 26 -4.42 -4.93 22.93
N TYR A 27 -3.58 -4.57 23.89
CA TYR A 27 -2.48 -3.61 23.72
C TYR A 27 -1.13 -4.30 23.94
N ASP A 28 -1.05 -5.61 23.70
CA ASP A 28 0.23 -6.30 23.75
C ASP A 28 0.95 -6.14 22.38
N LYS A 29 1.93 -5.23 22.38
CA LYS A 29 3.13 -5.16 21.51
C LYS A 29 2.99 -4.65 20.07
N MET A 30 2.51 -3.42 19.92
CA MET A 30 2.79 -2.57 18.73
C MET A 30 3.81 -1.46 19.08
N ALA A 31 4.75 -1.74 20.00
CA ALA A 31 5.75 -0.78 20.44
C ALA A 31 6.89 -0.74 19.42
N THR A 32 6.86 0.24 18.52
CA THR A 32 8.06 0.67 17.79
C THR A 32 9.08 1.21 18.79
N THR A 33 10.38 0.97 18.57
CA THR A 33 11.46 1.42 19.47
C THR A 33 11.43 2.93 19.73
N ILE A 34 10.88 3.70 18.79
CA ILE A 34 10.74 5.16 18.87
C ILE A 34 9.32 5.52 18.42
N SER A 35 8.64 6.43 19.13
CA SER A 35 7.32 6.90 18.72
C SER A 35 7.39 7.56 17.34
N HIS A 36 6.42 7.21 16.50
CA HIS A 36 6.36 7.70 15.12
C HIS A 36 6.30 9.24 15.02
N ASP A 37 5.73 9.92 16.02
CA ASP A 37 5.65 11.39 16.04
C ASP A 37 6.96 12.04 16.44
N LEU A 38 7.67 11.46 17.41
CA LEU A 38 9.04 11.90 17.72
C LEU A 38 9.95 11.72 16.50
N ALA A 39 9.86 10.57 15.83
CA ALA A 39 10.64 10.32 14.61
C ALA A 39 10.36 11.36 13.52
N TRP A 40 9.10 11.81 13.37
CA TRP A 40 8.76 12.90 12.45
C TRP A 40 9.37 14.23 12.89
N GLU A 41 9.22 14.60 14.16
CA GLU A 41 9.73 15.86 14.69
C GLU A 41 11.26 15.99 14.55
N VAL A 42 11.98 14.87 14.69
CA VAL A 42 13.43 14.83 14.51
C VAL A 42 13.83 14.93 13.04
N THR A 43 13.10 14.27 12.14
CA THR A 43 13.48 14.14 10.72
C THR A 43 12.87 15.20 9.80
N LYS A 44 11.82 15.90 10.25
CA LYS A 44 11.10 16.89 9.43
C LYS A 44 12.05 17.98 8.94
N GLY A 45 12.03 18.23 7.64
CA GLY A 45 12.83 19.27 6.99
C GLY A 45 14.30 18.92 6.71
N ARG A 46 14.79 17.77 7.21
CA ARG A 46 16.18 17.29 7.06
C ARG A 46 16.30 15.84 6.54
N SER A 47 15.20 15.17 6.23
CA SER A 47 15.22 13.82 5.64
C SER A 47 15.91 13.79 4.27
N SER A 48 16.65 12.71 3.97
CA SER A 48 17.24 12.47 2.64
C SER A 48 16.19 12.21 1.55
N THR A 49 14.98 11.80 1.93
CA THR A 49 13.86 11.59 1.00
C THR A 49 13.20 12.90 0.56
N LEU A 50 13.42 14.00 1.29
CA LEU A 50 12.78 15.29 1.06
C LEU A 50 13.38 15.98 -0.17
N VAL A 51 12.50 16.46 -1.03
CA VAL A 51 12.83 17.25 -2.23
C VAL A 51 12.09 18.56 -2.17
N LYS A 52 12.81 19.65 -1.89
CA LYS A 52 12.27 21.01 -1.88
C LYS A 52 12.32 21.58 -3.30
N ARG A 53 11.23 22.22 -3.74
CA ARG A 53 11.16 22.94 -5.01
C ARG A 53 11.03 24.44 -4.76
N ALA A 54 11.47 25.26 -5.72
CA ALA A 54 11.46 26.72 -5.62
C ALA A 54 10.05 27.30 -5.42
N ASN A 55 9.00 26.60 -5.86
CA ASN A 55 7.60 26.99 -5.69
C ASN A 55 7.00 26.66 -4.30
N GLY A 56 7.84 26.35 -3.31
CA GLY A 56 7.40 26.03 -1.94
C GLY A 56 6.84 24.62 -1.75
N VAL A 57 6.64 23.85 -2.83
CA VAL A 57 6.12 22.48 -2.75
C VAL A 57 7.22 21.52 -2.28
N GLN A 58 6.88 20.66 -1.32
CA GLN A 58 7.77 19.64 -0.76
C GLN A 58 7.33 18.25 -1.23
N PHE A 59 8.19 17.60 -2.01
CA PHE A 59 7.98 16.23 -2.48
C PHE A 59 8.83 15.24 -1.71
N SER A 60 8.46 13.97 -1.80
CA SER A 60 9.20 12.86 -1.21
C SER A 60 9.53 11.78 -2.23
N ARG A 61 10.73 11.22 -2.10
CA ARG A 61 11.23 10.06 -2.85
C ARG A 61 10.99 8.72 -2.14
N ASP A 62 10.29 8.71 -1.00
CA ASP A 62 9.99 7.47 -0.27
C ASP A 62 9.15 6.49 -1.14
N PRO A 63 9.62 5.24 -1.38
CA PRO A 63 8.84 4.23 -2.10
C PRO A 63 7.53 3.84 -1.37
N LEU A 64 7.45 4.09 -0.07
CA LEU A 64 6.26 3.85 0.76
C LEU A 64 5.31 5.06 0.83
N ASN A 65 5.52 6.08 0.00
CA ASN A 65 4.65 7.25 -0.12
C ASN A 65 3.84 7.18 -1.43
N LEU A 66 2.51 7.18 -1.33
CA LEU A 66 1.62 7.07 -2.50
C LEU A 66 1.49 8.37 -3.28
N ARG A 67 1.38 9.52 -2.59
CA ARG A 67 1.16 10.82 -3.25
C ARG A 67 2.45 11.54 -3.60
N ASN A 68 3.60 11.02 -3.17
CA ASN A 68 4.92 11.68 -3.29
C ASN A 68 4.98 13.06 -2.64
N VAL A 69 4.05 13.38 -1.73
CA VAL A 69 4.02 14.63 -0.96
C VAL A 69 4.71 14.40 0.37
N TYR A 70 5.71 15.23 0.69
CA TYR A 70 6.40 15.15 1.97
C TYR A 70 5.51 15.68 3.08
N SER A 71 4.96 14.76 3.87
CA SER A 71 4.01 15.09 4.94
C SER A 71 3.91 13.92 5.91
N ARG A 72 3.60 14.24 7.16
CA ARG A 72 3.49 13.27 8.26
C ARG A 72 2.64 12.04 7.92
N LYS A 73 1.50 12.26 7.26
CA LYS A 73 0.53 11.23 6.85
C LYS A 73 1.08 10.28 5.78
N ASN A 74 1.87 10.81 4.86
CA ASN A 74 2.25 10.12 3.63
C ASN A 74 3.64 9.48 3.70
N GLU A 75 4.52 9.94 4.59
CA GLU A 75 5.83 9.30 4.80
C GLU A 75 5.67 7.91 5.46
N GLY A 76 5.90 6.87 4.67
CA GLY A 76 5.75 5.48 5.10
C GLY A 76 6.98 4.94 5.83
N SER A 77 8.15 5.51 5.55
CA SER A 77 9.40 5.25 6.29
C SER A 77 9.24 5.49 7.79
N ILE A 78 8.53 6.54 8.19
CA ILE A 78 8.33 6.97 9.59
C ILE A 78 7.08 6.29 10.20
N ALA A 79 6.02 6.05 9.43
CA ALA A 79 4.81 5.41 9.94
C ALA A 79 5.03 3.92 10.28
N ASN A 80 4.32 3.42 11.29
CA ASN A 80 4.39 1.99 11.68
C ASN A 80 3.81 1.07 10.60
N LYS A 81 2.73 1.53 9.96
CA LYS A 81 2.07 0.87 8.82
C LYS A 81 2.20 1.77 7.59
N ALA A 82 2.58 1.20 6.47
CA ALA A 82 2.63 1.95 5.21
C ALA A 82 2.25 1.07 4.01
N ILE A 83 1.79 1.74 2.96
CA ILE A 83 1.45 1.14 1.68
C ILE A 83 2.25 1.90 0.62
N GLY A 84 3.08 1.18 -0.14
CA GLY A 84 3.78 1.70 -1.30
C GLY A 84 3.30 1.02 -2.57
N VAL A 85 3.33 1.74 -3.68
CA VAL A 85 3.06 1.15 -4.99
C VAL A 85 4.13 1.68 -5.95
N ILE A 86 4.91 0.76 -6.52
CA ILE A 86 6.04 1.07 -7.41
C ILE A 86 5.87 0.32 -8.74
N PRO A 87 6.49 0.79 -9.84
CA PRO A 87 6.52 0.03 -11.09
C PRO A 87 7.26 -1.31 -10.91
N GLY A 88 6.76 -2.37 -11.55
CA GLY A 88 7.45 -3.65 -11.67
C GLY A 88 8.58 -3.60 -12.71
N LYS A 89 9.56 -4.50 -12.60
CA LYS A 89 10.76 -4.54 -13.47
C LYS A 89 10.44 -4.75 -14.94
N ASP A 90 9.53 -5.67 -15.25
CA ASP A 90 9.17 -6.08 -16.62
C ASP A 90 7.81 -5.51 -17.07
N GLY A 91 7.45 -4.35 -16.52
CA GLY A 91 6.08 -3.81 -16.60
C GLY A 91 5.15 -4.42 -15.54
N GLY A 92 4.03 -3.75 -15.29
CA GLY A 92 3.13 -4.08 -14.18
C GLY A 92 3.39 -3.26 -12.92
N VAL A 93 2.84 -3.71 -11.80
CA VAL A 93 2.77 -2.93 -10.55
C VAL A 93 3.18 -3.79 -9.37
N THR A 94 4.03 -3.25 -8.50
CA THR A 94 4.44 -3.90 -7.26
C THR A 94 3.86 -3.15 -6.07
N LEU A 95 3.13 -3.87 -5.23
CA LEU A 95 2.58 -3.39 -3.97
C LEU A 95 3.54 -3.74 -2.83
N LEU A 96 3.92 -2.71 -2.08
CA LEU A 96 4.74 -2.79 -0.88
C LEU A 96 3.87 -2.54 0.34
N ILE A 97 3.97 -3.40 1.34
CA ILE A 97 3.29 -3.23 2.63
C ILE A 97 4.34 -3.30 3.72
N LYS A 98 4.51 -2.20 4.47
CA LYS A 98 5.40 -2.16 5.63
C LYS A 98 4.66 -2.74 6.83
N LYS A 99 5.15 -3.87 7.34
CA LYS A 99 4.64 -4.66 8.47
C LYS A 99 4.87 -3.97 9.82
N ALA A 100 3.81 -3.83 10.61
CA ALA A 100 3.89 -3.21 11.95
C ALA A 100 4.58 -4.11 12.99
N ASP A 101 4.43 -5.43 12.87
CA ASP A 101 5.02 -6.43 13.77
C ASP A 101 6.54 -6.56 13.60
N LYS A 102 7.08 -6.13 12.45
CA LYS A 102 8.50 -6.28 12.09
C LYS A 102 9.28 -4.96 12.12
N HIS A 103 8.89 -4.02 12.98
CA HIS A 103 9.60 -2.73 13.12
C HIS A 103 11.07 -2.90 13.54
N HIS A 104 11.39 -3.90 14.38
CA HIS A 104 12.74 -4.23 14.83
C HIS A 104 13.57 -5.03 13.81
N GLN A 105 12.96 -5.45 12.69
CA GLN A 105 13.60 -6.25 11.64
C GLN A 105 13.52 -5.51 10.30
N PRO A 106 14.33 -4.46 10.09
CA PRO A 106 14.21 -3.60 8.92
C PRO A 106 14.32 -4.37 7.61
N ALA A 107 15.21 -5.36 7.53
CA ALA A 107 15.42 -6.20 6.35
C ALA A 107 14.17 -6.99 5.92
N SER A 108 13.32 -7.42 6.87
CA SER A 108 12.11 -8.21 6.60
C SER A 108 10.82 -7.41 6.81
N SER A 109 10.93 -6.11 7.11
CA SER A 109 9.79 -5.25 7.45
C SER A 109 8.85 -4.98 6.29
N ILE A 110 9.34 -5.04 5.05
CA ILE A 110 8.54 -4.76 3.86
C ILE A 110 8.13 -6.08 3.21
N GLN A 111 6.81 -6.28 3.08
CA GLN A 111 6.23 -7.35 2.29
C GLN A 111 5.98 -6.83 0.86
N THR A 112 6.54 -7.53 -0.12
CA THR A 112 6.43 -7.18 -1.54
C THR A 112 5.48 -8.14 -2.24
N THR A 113 4.58 -7.60 -3.07
CA THR A 113 3.67 -8.38 -3.92
C THR A 113 3.67 -7.80 -5.32
N THR A 114 4.11 -8.59 -6.30
CA THR A 114 4.27 -8.14 -7.68
C THR A 114 3.09 -8.59 -8.54
N PHE A 115 2.49 -7.66 -9.27
CA PHE A 115 1.47 -7.92 -10.28
C PHE A 115 2.08 -7.76 -11.67
N GLY A 116 2.18 -8.86 -12.40
CA GLY A 116 2.75 -8.87 -13.74
C GLY A 116 1.99 -8.02 -14.77
N PRO A 117 2.61 -7.74 -15.93
CA PRO A 117 2.05 -6.87 -16.96
C PRO A 117 0.75 -7.42 -17.57
N SER A 118 0.70 -8.74 -17.80
CA SER A 118 -0.44 -9.46 -18.39
C SER A 118 -1.65 -9.57 -17.47
N ARG A 119 -1.49 -9.31 -16.16
CA ARG A 119 -2.61 -9.37 -15.21
C ARG A 119 -3.62 -8.27 -15.53
N SER A 120 -4.90 -8.64 -15.62
CA SER A 120 -6.00 -7.69 -15.82
C SER A 120 -5.95 -6.55 -14.79
N THR A 121 -6.15 -5.33 -15.29
CA THR A 121 -6.19 -4.11 -14.49
C THR A 121 -7.20 -4.19 -13.35
N ARG A 122 -8.41 -4.69 -13.61
CA ARG A 122 -9.45 -4.88 -12.58
C ARG A 122 -8.99 -5.84 -11.48
N LYS A 123 -8.43 -7.00 -11.85
CA LYS A 123 -7.91 -8.00 -10.90
C LYS A 123 -6.75 -7.45 -10.06
N THR A 124 -5.96 -6.53 -10.62
CA THR A 124 -4.86 -5.87 -9.91
C THR A 124 -5.40 -4.92 -8.84
N TYR A 125 -6.34 -4.04 -9.20
CA TYR A 125 -6.92 -3.09 -8.25
C TYR A 125 -7.71 -3.78 -7.15
N SER A 126 -8.53 -4.79 -7.49
CA SER A 126 -9.23 -5.59 -6.49
C SER A 126 -8.25 -6.30 -5.54
N ALA A 127 -7.10 -6.77 -6.01
CA ALA A 127 -6.09 -7.38 -5.14
C ALA A 127 -5.44 -6.35 -4.18
N ILE A 128 -5.17 -5.14 -4.66
CA ILE A 128 -4.67 -4.04 -3.81
C ILE A 128 -5.69 -3.67 -2.72
N VAL A 129 -6.98 -3.58 -3.09
CA VAL A 129 -8.04 -3.29 -2.11
C VAL A 129 -8.20 -4.45 -1.12
N ASN A 130 -8.18 -5.70 -1.58
CA ASN A 130 -8.35 -6.87 -0.72
C ASN A 130 -7.20 -7.05 0.27
N SER A 131 -5.96 -6.79 -0.15
CA SER A 131 -4.78 -6.86 0.71
C SER A 131 -4.78 -5.80 1.82
N THR A 132 -5.42 -4.65 1.59
CA THR A 132 -5.50 -3.54 2.55
C THR A 132 -6.76 -3.54 3.41
N THR A 133 -7.87 -4.12 2.91
CA THR A 133 -9.17 -4.15 3.59
C THR A 133 -9.24 -5.26 4.63
N LYS A 134 -8.91 -6.51 4.27
CA LYS A 134 -9.04 -7.67 5.16
C LYS A 134 -8.22 -7.55 6.45
N ARG A 135 -7.08 -6.87 6.39
CA ARG A 135 -6.16 -6.67 7.52
C ARG A 135 -6.29 -5.29 8.17
N ASN A 136 -7.30 -4.52 7.77
CA ASN A 136 -7.52 -3.13 8.17
C ASN A 136 -6.22 -2.31 8.27
N TYR A 137 -5.45 -2.26 7.17
CA TYR A 137 -4.08 -1.76 7.24
C TYR A 137 -4.01 -0.23 7.38
N ARG A 138 -4.50 0.47 6.35
CA ARG A 138 -4.59 1.93 6.27
C ARG A 138 -5.79 2.30 5.38
N PRO A 139 -6.99 2.45 5.96
CA PRO A 139 -8.21 2.74 5.20
C PRO A 139 -8.16 4.06 4.44
N ASP A 140 -7.47 5.04 5.01
CA ASP A 140 -7.28 6.40 4.49
C ASP A 140 -6.52 6.44 3.15
N LEU A 141 -5.60 5.50 2.92
CA LEU A 141 -4.72 5.46 1.75
C LEU A 141 -5.18 4.51 0.64
N ARG A 142 -6.30 3.80 0.82
CA ARG A 142 -6.74 2.78 -0.15
C ARG A 142 -7.03 3.36 -1.53
N GLN A 143 -7.71 4.51 -1.57
CA GLN A 143 -8.03 5.20 -2.81
C GLN A 143 -6.75 5.69 -3.51
N ASP A 144 -5.84 6.30 -2.76
CA ASP A 144 -4.54 6.75 -3.28
C ASP A 144 -3.71 5.58 -3.83
N ALA A 145 -3.80 4.39 -3.23
CA ALA A 145 -3.06 3.22 -3.68
C ALA A 145 -3.56 2.72 -5.04
N VAL A 146 -4.89 2.66 -5.23
CA VAL A 146 -5.50 2.31 -6.51
C VAL A 146 -5.20 3.38 -7.56
N ALA A 147 -5.29 4.66 -7.19
CA ALA A 147 -4.97 5.78 -8.07
C ALA A 147 -3.53 5.69 -8.57
N LYS A 148 -2.54 5.49 -7.68
CA LYS A 148 -1.14 5.34 -8.05
C LYS A 148 -0.89 4.12 -8.95
N ALA A 149 -1.48 2.97 -8.61
CA ALA A 149 -1.40 1.78 -9.45
C ALA A 149 -1.96 2.04 -10.85
N SER A 150 -3.03 2.82 -10.97
CA SER A 150 -3.62 3.19 -12.25
C SER A 150 -2.73 4.13 -13.07
N ALA A 151 -2.09 5.10 -12.40
CA ALA A 151 -1.16 6.02 -13.05
C ALA A 151 0.06 5.29 -13.60
N ILE A 152 0.62 4.34 -12.84
CA ILE A 152 1.75 3.51 -13.27
C ILE A 152 1.36 2.64 -14.47
N ARG A 153 0.20 1.96 -14.44
CA ARG A 153 -0.25 1.17 -15.59
C ARG A 153 -0.54 2.04 -16.82
N LYS A 154 -0.99 3.28 -16.62
CA LYS A 154 -1.20 4.25 -17.70
C LYS A 154 0.13 4.69 -18.31
N SER A 155 1.15 4.98 -17.49
CA SER A 155 2.47 5.41 -17.97
C SER A 155 3.24 4.31 -18.70
N GLN A 156 2.94 3.04 -18.42
CA GLN A 156 3.55 1.89 -19.09
C GLN A 156 2.92 1.56 -20.46
N ARG A 157 1.82 2.21 -20.84
CA ARG A 157 1.20 1.97 -22.15
C ARG A 157 2.01 2.65 -23.25
N PRO A 158 2.12 2.02 -24.44
CA PRO A 158 2.76 2.68 -25.57
C PRO A 158 2.03 3.98 -25.90
N VAL A 159 2.80 5.03 -26.14
CA VAL A 159 2.27 6.31 -26.61
C VAL A 159 1.70 6.08 -28.00
N LYS A 160 0.43 6.44 -28.20
CA LYS A 160 -0.19 6.35 -29.52
C LYS A 160 0.55 7.33 -30.43
N ALA A 161 0.94 6.89 -31.63
CA ALA A 161 1.51 7.77 -32.62
C ALA A 161 0.56 8.97 -32.84
N ASP A 162 1.15 10.15 -32.93
CA ASP A 162 0.38 11.35 -33.20
C ASP A 162 -0.35 11.20 -34.53
N LYS A 163 -1.63 11.59 -34.55
CA LYS A 163 -2.37 11.64 -35.79
C LYS A 163 -1.66 12.64 -36.71
N PRO A 164 -1.48 12.33 -38.00
CA PRO A 164 -0.84 13.26 -38.92
C PRO A 164 -1.58 14.59 -38.86
N SER A 165 -0.84 15.68 -38.65
CA SER A 165 -1.43 17.01 -38.59
C SER A 165 -2.13 17.29 -39.91
N LYS A 166 -3.43 17.61 -39.87
CA LYS A 166 -4.13 17.98 -41.10
C LYS A 166 -3.51 19.28 -41.62
N VAL A 167 -2.82 19.21 -42.75
CA VAL A 167 -2.33 20.39 -43.46
C VAL A 167 -3.52 21.29 -43.79
N ARG A 168 -3.43 22.57 -43.43
CA ARG A 168 -4.45 23.60 -43.67
C ARG A 168 -3.86 24.71 -44.55
N GLY A 169 -4.73 25.42 -45.28
CA GLY A 169 -4.33 26.58 -46.08
C GLY A 169 -3.49 26.19 -47.31
N VAL A 170 -2.48 27.00 -47.62
CA VAL A 170 -1.66 26.87 -48.85
C VAL A 170 -0.99 25.49 -48.96
N LYS A 171 -0.55 24.91 -47.83
CA LYS A 171 0.06 23.57 -47.80
C LYS A 171 -0.93 22.44 -48.13
N ALA A 172 -2.23 22.64 -47.92
CA ALA A 172 -3.25 21.69 -48.33
C ALA A 172 -3.51 21.75 -49.84
N LYS A 173 -3.49 22.96 -50.42
CA LYS A 173 -3.65 23.18 -51.87
C LYS A 173 -2.45 22.62 -52.67
N ALA A 174 -1.24 22.78 -52.15
CA ALA A 174 -0.03 22.19 -52.73
C ALA A 174 -0.08 20.65 -52.73
N ALA A 175 -0.51 20.04 -51.62
CA ALA A 175 -0.62 18.57 -51.50
C ALA A 175 -1.73 17.96 -52.39
N THR A 176 -2.74 18.74 -52.80
CA THR A 176 -3.73 18.32 -53.80
C THR A 176 -3.26 18.51 -55.24
N ALA A 177 -2.40 19.51 -55.50
CA ALA A 177 -1.84 19.77 -56.83
C ALA A 177 -0.72 18.78 -57.20
N GLU A 178 0.04 18.28 -56.22
CA GLU A 178 1.10 17.27 -56.42
C GLU A 178 0.54 15.85 -56.62
N LYS A 179 -0.76 15.64 -56.38
CA LYS A 179 -1.48 14.37 -56.56
C LYS A 179 -2.32 14.29 -57.85
N ALA A 180 -2.36 15.37 -58.63
CA ALA A 180 -3.02 15.45 -59.93
C ALA A 180 -1.97 15.37 -61.04
#